data_AF-A0A8B4I8S6-F1
#
_entry.id   AF-A0A8B4I8S6-F1
#
_cell.length_a   1.000
_cell.length_b   1.000
_cell.length_c   1.000
_cell.angle_alpha   90.00
_cell.angle_beta   90.00
_cell.angle_gamma   90.00
#
_symmetry.space_group_name_H-M   'P 1'
#
loop_
_entity.id
_entity.type
_entity.pdbx_description
1 polymer ?
#
loop_
_entity_poly.entity_id
_entity_poly.type
_entity_poly.pdbx_seq_one_letter_code
_entity_poly.pdbx_strand_id
1 'polypeptide(L)'
;MTVAQHGLVGDMQAPVDITYLADTVILLRYFEALGKVRRAISIIKKRTGAHESTIREYRISGRGLTIGEPLDNFQGVLRGIPTYMGAGSPLLKEDGV
;
A
#
# COMPACT_ATOMS: atom_id res chain seq x y z
N MET A 1 9.87 -0.33 -17.44
CA MET A 1 9.12 -1.60 -17.44
C MET A 1 8.24 -1.63 -16.20
N THR A 2 6.93 -1.79 -16.34
CA THR A 2 5.98 -1.92 -15.22
C THR A 2 5.49 -3.35 -15.16
N VAL A 3 5.74 -4.05 -14.05
CA VAL A 3 5.34 -5.44 -13.82
C VAL A 3 4.33 -5.46 -12.68
N ALA A 4 3.20 -6.14 -12.86
CA ALA A 4 2.20 -6.33 -11.80
C ALA A 4 2.38 -7.71 -11.17
N GLN A 5 2.50 -7.77 -9.84
CA GLN A 5 2.59 -9.02 -9.10
C GLN A 5 1.18 -9.59 -8.86
N HIS A 6 1.00 -10.90 -9.10
CA HIS A 6 -0.25 -11.59 -8.76
C HIS A 6 -0.17 -12.17 -7.34
N GLY A 7 -1.28 -12.11 -6.59
CA GLY A 7 -1.37 -12.54 -5.20
C GLY A 7 -2.32 -11.64 -4.42
N LEU A 8 -3.62 -11.97 -4.48
CA LEU A 8 -4.69 -11.07 -4.02
C LEU A 8 -4.80 -11.01 -2.49
N VAL A 9 -4.51 -12.11 -1.78
CA VAL A 9 -4.56 -12.24 -0.31
C VAL A 9 -3.65 -13.39 0.12
N GLY A 10 -2.78 -13.22 1.12
CA GLY A 10 -1.93 -14.29 1.70
C GLY A 10 -0.42 -14.10 1.54
N ASP A 11 0.34 -15.17 1.79
CA ASP A 11 1.81 -15.18 1.68
C ASP A 11 2.21 -15.09 0.21
N MET A 12 2.85 -13.97 -0.14
CA MET A 12 2.98 -13.52 -1.52
C MET A 12 4.22 -14.18 -2.15
N GLN A 13 4.04 -15.36 -2.74
CA GLN A 13 5.09 -16.00 -3.55
C GLN A 13 5.11 -15.32 -4.92
N ALA A 14 6.06 -14.41 -5.15
CA ALA A 14 6.38 -14.00 -6.52
C ALA A 14 7.03 -15.22 -7.21
N PRO A 15 6.44 -15.80 -8.27
CA PRO A 15 7.02 -16.98 -8.92
C PRO A 15 8.39 -16.70 -9.55
N VAL A 16 8.74 -15.43 -9.78
CA VAL A 16 10.07 -14.96 -10.17
C VAL A 16 10.31 -13.60 -9.51
N ASP A 17 11.35 -13.50 -8.69
CA ASP A 17 11.74 -12.22 -8.07
C ASP A 17 12.48 -11.36 -9.09
N ILE A 18 11.75 -10.64 -9.95
CA ILE A 18 12.30 -9.77 -11.02
C ILE A 18 12.71 -8.38 -10.45
N THR A 19 12.47 -8.14 -9.16
CA THR A 19 12.69 -6.84 -8.51
C THR A 19 14.15 -6.37 -8.56
N TYR A 20 15.13 -7.29 -8.70
CA TYR A 20 16.54 -6.94 -8.84
C TYR A 20 16.85 -6.16 -10.13
N LEU A 21 16.11 -6.43 -11.22
CA LEU A 21 16.25 -5.72 -12.50
C LEU A 21 15.61 -4.33 -12.48
N ALA A 22 14.64 -4.10 -11.59
CA ALA A 22 13.91 -2.84 -11.54
C ALA A 22 14.69 -1.73 -10.81
N ASP A 23 14.64 -0.52 -11.36
CA ASP A 23 15.18 0.67 -10.70
C ASP A 23 14.25 1.17 -9.59
N THR A 24 12.93 0.99 -9.75
CA THR A 24 11.92 1.36 -8.77
C THR A 24 10.92 0.22 -8.59
N VAL A 25 10.59 -0.10 -7.34
CA VAL A 25 9.58 -1.09 -6.97
C VAL A 25 8.51 -0.40 -6.14
N ILE A 26 7.29 -0.35 -6.65
CA ILE A 26 6.10 0.15 -5.96
C ILE A 26 5.28 -1.06 -5.55
N LEU A 27 4.95 -1.15 -4.27
CA LEU A 27 4.08 -2.18 -3.73
C LEU A 27 2.70 -1.60 -3.45
N LEU A 28 1.69 -2.19 -4.10
CA LEU A 28 0.28 -1.93 -3.88
C LEU A 28 -0.31 -3.12 -3.12
N ARG A 29 -1.03 -2.87 -2.03
CA ARG A 29 -1.58 -3.94 -1.21
C ARG A 29 -2.97 -3.63 -0.69
N TYR A 30 -3.83 -4.63 -0.70
CA TYR A 30 -5.11 -4.55 0.01
C TYR A 30 -4.92 -4.86 1.50
N PHE A 31 -5.70 -4.20 2.33
CA PHE A 31 -5.78 -4.50 3.75
C PHE A 31 -7.20 -4.25 4.25
N GLU A 32 -7.60 -5.01 5.26
CA GLU A 32 -8.88 -4.79 5.93
C GLU A 32 -8.67 -3.86 7.13
N ALA A 33 -9.52 -2.86 7.26
CA ALA A 33 -9.59 -2.03 8.45
C ALA A 33 -11.02 -1.52 8.66
N LEU A 34 -11.52 -1.68 9.89
CA LEU A 34 -12.87 -1.26 10.28
C LEU A 34 -13.94 -1.88 9.36
N GLY A 35 -13.80 -3.16 8.96
CA GLY A 35 -14.74 -3.85 8.09
C GLY A 35 -14.73 -3.38 6.63
N LYS A 36 -13.73 -2.58 6.22
CA LYS A 36 -13.58 -2.09 4.84
C LYS A 36 -12.30 -2.61 4.21
N VAL A 37 -12.38 -3.03 2.96
CA VAL A 37 -11.22 -3.32 2.12
C VAL A 37 -10.63 -2.01 1.63
N ARG A 38 -9.40 -1.72 2.06
CA ARG A 38 -8.64 -0.51 1.74
C ARG A 38 -7.37 -0.87 0.97
N ARG A 39 -6.71 0.15 0.42
CA ARG A 39 -5.51 -0.01 -0.41
C ARG A 39 -4.36 0.83 0.11
N ALA A 40 -3.19 0.23 0.20
CA ALA A 40 -1.95 0.86 0.61
C ALA A 40 -0.95 0.90 -0.54
N ILE A 41 -0.18 1.99 -0.62
CA ILE A 41 0.92 2.19 -1.55
C ILE A 41 2.21 2.41 -0.75
N SER A 42 3.30 1.81 -1.21
CA SER A 42 4.64 1.99 -0.65
C SER A 42 5.70 1.85 -1.72
N ILE A 43 6.85 2.49 -1.54
CA ILE A 43 8.03 2.29 -2.38
C ILE A 43 8.96 1.35 -1.64
N ILE A 44 9.23 0.19 -2.23
CA ILE A 44 10.11 -0.85 -1.63
C ILE A 44 11.56 -0.65 -2.04
N LYS A 45 11.77 -0.11 -3.25
CA LYS A 45 13.10 0.11 -3.80
C LYS A 45 13.09 1.34 -4.70
N LYS A 46 14.14 2.13 -4.60
CA LYS A 46 14.54 3.15 -5.58
C LYS A 46 16.07 3.12 -5.68
N ARG A 47 16.61 2.78 -6.85
CA ARG A 47 18.05 2.58 -7.05
C ARG A 47 18.84 3.89 -6.93
N THR A 48 18.22 5.02 -7.23
CA THR A 48 18.86 6.34 -7.21
C THR A 48 18.12 7.34 -6.32
N GLY A 49 18.83 7.86 -5.32
CA GLY A 49 18.29 8.84 -4.36
C GLY A 49 17.25 8.25 -3.40
N ALA A 50 16.85 9.07 -2.43
CA ALA A 50 15.88 8.67 -1.41
C ALA A 50 14.48 8.42 -2.01
N HIS A 51 13.74 7.52 -1.37
CA HIS A 51 12.30 7.38 -1.50
C HIS A 51 11.65 7.51 -0.12
N GLU A 52 10.35 7.80 -0.12
CA GLU A 52 9.58 7.83 1.11
C GLU A 52 9.49 6.43 1.73
N SER A 53 9.72 6.33 3.04
CA SER A 53 9.69 5.06 3.79
C SER A 53 8.34 4.74 4.42
N THR A 54 7.37 5.66 4.33
CA THR A 54 6.03 5.47 4.89
C THR A 54 5.15 4.65 3.97
N ILE A 55 4.18 3.95 4.56
CA ILE A 55 3.09 3.31 3.84
C ILE A 55 1.89 4.25 3.89
N ARG A 56 1.30 4.58 2.74
CA ARG A 56 0.15 5.50 2.66
C ARG A 56 -1.08 4.80 2.13
N GLU A 57 -2.25 5.22 2.60
CA GLU A 57 -3.51 4.81 1.96
C GLU A 57 -3.67 5.50 0.60
N TYR A 58 -4.19 4.79 -0.40
CA TYR A 58 -4.58 5.41 -1.66
C TYR A 58 -5.98 5.01 -2.11
N ARG A 59 -6.60 5.90 -2.88
CA ARG A 59 -7.90 5.67 -3.50
C ARG A 59 -7.87 6.07 -4.96
N ILE A 60 -8.51 5.25 -5.78
CA ILE A 60 -8.82 5.56 -7.18
C ILE A 60 -10.32 5.88 -7.24
N SER A 61 -10.66 7.07 -7.73
CA SER A 61 -12.03 7.54 -7.96
C SER A 61 -12.18 8.03 -9.40
N GLY A 62 -13.37 8.49 -9.78
CA GLY A 62 -13.60 9.13 -11.09
C GLY A 62 -12.75 10.40 -11.32
N ARG A 63 -12.18 10.99 -10.27
CA ARG A 63 -11.25 12.13 -10.33
C ARG A 63 -9.77 11.71 -10.45
N GLY A 64 -9.47 10.42 -10.41
CA GLY A 64 -8.11 9.88 -10.49
C GLY A 64 -7.60 9.28 -9.18
N LEU A 65 -6.27 9.33 -8.99
CA LEU A 65 -5.56 8.79 -7.83
C LEU A 65 -5.44 9.83 -6.72
N THR A 66 -5.84 9.47 -5.51
CA THR A 66 -5.64 10.26 -4.28
C THR A 66 -4.77 9.46 -3.33
N ILE A 67 -3.74 10.09 -2.76
CA ILE A 67 -2.85 9.53 -1.74
C ILE A 67 -3.12 10.24 -0.41
N GLY A 68 -3.32 9.48 0.65
CA GLY A 68 -3.59 9.98 2.00
C GLY A 68 -2.35 10.14 2.87
N GLU A 69 -2.62 10.34 4.15
CA GLU A 69 -1.60 10.39 5.19
C GLU A 69 -0.93 9.02 5.41
N PRO A 70 0.27 9.01 6.00
CA PRO A 70 0.93 7.79 6.47
C PRO A 70 0.04 6.96 7.41
N LEU A 71 0.10 5.65 7.26
CA LEU A 71 -0.61 4.68 8.11
C LEU A 71 0.13 4.40 9.43
N ASP A 72 0.55 5.44 10.14
CA ASP A 72 1.41 5.34 11.34
C ASP A 72 0.79 4.54 12.49
N ASN A 73 -0.54 4.46 12.50
CA ASN A 73 -1.31 3.74 13.50
C ASN A 73 -1.57 2.27 13.15
N PHE A 74 -0.99 1.74 12.08
CA PHE A 74 -1.18 0.36 11.65
C PHE A 74 0.13 -0.42 11.65
N GLN A 75 0.10 -1.62 12.20
CA GLN A 75 1.20 -2.59 12.10
C GLN A 75 0.77 -3.76 11.24
N GLY A 76 1.66 -4.27 10.38
CA GLY A 76 1.35 -5.43 9.53
C GLY A 76 0.59 -5.13 8.25
N VAL A 77 0.56 -3.87 7.80
CA VAL A 77 -0.06 -3.47 6.50
C VAL A 77 0.53 -4.28 5.34
N LEU A 78 1.86 -4.47 5.33
CA LEU A 78 2.54 -5.30 4.33
C LEU A 78 2.28 -6.79 4.47
N ARG A 79 1.56 -7.25 5.50
CA ARG A 79 1.08 -8.65 5.63
C ARG A 79 -0.36 -8.80 5.14
N GLY A 80 -1.09 -7.69 4.93
CA GLY A 80 -2.49 -7.68 4.50
C GLY A 80 -3.51 -7.88 5.62
N ILE A 81 -3.05 -8.24 6.82
CA ILE A 81 -3.84 -8.38 8.05
C ILE A 81 -3.31 -7.39 9.11
N PRO A 82 -3.55 -6.09 8.95
CA PRO A 82 -2.96 -5.12 9.85
C PRO A 82 -3.70 -5.09 11.20
N THR A 83 -2.94 -4.79 12.25
CA THR A 83 -3.48 -4.46 13.58
C THR A 83 -3.44 -2.96 13.75
N TYR A 84 -4.59 -2.35 14.04
CA TYR A 84 -4.70 -0.93 14.34
C TYR A 84 -4.32 -0.67 15.80
N MET A 85 -3.35 0.22 16.02
CA MET A 85 -2.79 0.59 17.32
C MET A 85 -3.11 2.04 17.71
N GLY A 86 -3.84 2.78 16.88
CA GLY A 86 -4.08 4.21 17.06
C GLY A 86 -5.24 4.56 18.00
N ALA A 87 -5.14 5.75 18.60
CA ALA A 87 -6.25 6.40 19.29
C ALA A 87 -7.09 7.21 18.29
N GLY A 88 -7.91 6.54 17.47
CA GLY A 88 -9.04 7.16 16.76
C GLY A 88 -8.74 8.17 15.65
N SER A 89 -7.51 8.29 15.14
CA SER A 89 -7.24 9.16 13.98
C SER A 89 -7.94 8.62 12.72
N PRO A 90 -8.67 9.47 11.96
CA PRO A 90 -9.45 9.01 10.83
C PRO A 90 -8.55 8.57 9.67
N LEU A 91 -8.86 7.39 9.10
CA LEU A 91 -8.40 6.95 7.79
C LEU A 91 -8.91 7.88 6.69
N LEU A 92 -8.40 7.73 5.45
CA LEU A 92 -8.85 8.56 4.32
C LEU A 92 -10.38 8.55 4.25
N LYS A 93 -10.99 9.74 4.31
CA LYS A 93 -12.45 9.91 4.29
C LYS A 93 -12.98 9.63 2.88
N GLU A 94 -14.17 9.04 2.81
CA GLU A 94 -14.89 8.92 1.55
C GLU A 94 -15.33 10.31 1.11
N ASP A 95 -14.74 10.84 0.03
CA ASP A 95 -15.42 11.85 -0.78
C ASP A 95 -16.83 11.35 -1.08
N GLY A 96 -17.83 12.07 -0.56
CA GLY A 96 -19.22 11.82 -0.84
C GLY A 96 -19.47 11.75 -2.33
N VAL A 97 -20.32 10.79 -2.70
CA VAL A 97 -20.94 10.68 -4.02
C VAL A 97 -21.68 11.97 -4.34
#